data_AF-F0T227-F1
#
_entry.id   AF-F0T227-F1
#
_cell.length_a   1.000
_cell.length_b   1.000
_cell.length_c   1.000
_cell.angle_alpha   90.00
_cell.angle_beta   90.00
_cell.angle_gamma   90.00
#
_symmetry.space_group_name_H-M   'P 1'
#
loop_
_entity.id
_entity.type
_entity.pdbx_description
1 polymer ?
#
loop_
_entity_poly.entity_id
_entity_poly.type
_entity_poly.pdbx_seq_one_letter_code
_entity_poly.pdbx_strand_id
1 'polypeptide(L)'
;MKNMSHYRSNVWRTLLKVLLLVFGLYLAYIVLIPLLGFLLGIGYWMMKILIYLAAGLFVFHLLLKLLFGVNFSEIIFGPDWRNRF
;
A
#
# COMPACT_ATOMS: atom_id res chain seq x y z
N MET A 1 -7.11 -56.13 -23.65
CA MET A 1 -6.33 -54.85 -23.76
C MET A 1 -7.20 -53.61 -24.08
N LYS A 2 -8.51 -53.57 -23.75
CA LYS A 2 -9.41 -52.43 -24.09
C LYS A 2 -9.52 -51.36 -22.97
N ASN A 3 -9.11 -51.67 -21.74
CA ASN A 3 -9.27 -50.76 -20.58
C ASN A 3 -8.19 -49.67 -20.45
N MET A 4 -7.05 -49.76 -21.14
CA MET A 4 -5.97 -48.77 -21.01
C MET A 4 -6.19 -47.50 -21.84
N SER A 5 -7.12 -47.49 -22.81
CA SER A 5 -7.36 -46.32 -23.67
C SER A 5 -8.14 -45.21 -22.95
N HIS A 6 -9.10 -45.57 -22.08
CA HIS A 6 -9.90 -44.61 -21.30
C HIS A 6 -9.07 -43.87 -20.24
N TYR A 7 -8.09 -44.54 -19.63
CA TYR A 7 -7.21 -43.90 -18.64
C TYR A 7 -6.24 -42.91 -19.31
N ARG A 8 -5.69 -43.28 -20.48
CA ARG A 8 -4.75 -42.44 -21.24
C ARG A 8 -5.41 -41.13 -21.69
N SER A 9 -6.65 -41.17 -22.20
CA SER A 9 -7.34 -39.95 -22.66
C SER A 9 -7.67 -38.98 -21.51
N ASN A 10 -7.97 -39.52 -20.32
CA ASN A 10 -8.28 -38.71 -19.15
C ASN A 10 -7.03 -37.98 -18.61
N VAL A 11 -5.88 -38.66 -18.60
CA VAL A 11 -4.60 -38.08 -18.18
C VAL A 11 -4.16 -36.94 -19.10
N TRP A 12 -4.27 -37.11 -20.43
CA TRP A 12 -3.97 -36.04 -21.40
C TRP A 12 -4.86 -34.81 -21.22
N ARG A 13 -6.14 -35.02 -20.93
CA ARG A 13 -7.11 -33.93 -20.72
C ARG A 13 -6.82 -33.17 -19.41
N THR A 14 -6.38 -33.87 -18.36
CA THR A 14 -5.92 -33.26 -17.11
C THR A 14 -4.63 -32.47 -17.30
N LEU A 15 -3.64 -33.03 -18.00
CA LEU A 15 -2.39 -32.34 -18.33
C LEU A 15 -2.64 -31.03 -19.09
N LEU A 16 -3.54 -31.04 -20.06
CA LEU A 16 -3.88 -29.84 -20.83
C LEU A 16 -4.51 -28.74 -19.94
N LYS A 17 -5.38 -29.12 -18.99
CA LYS A 17 -5.97 -28.18 -18.03
C LYS A 17 -4.91 -27.57 -17.11
N VAL A 18 -3.98 -28.39 -16.61
CA VAL A 18 -2.89 -27.92 -15.76
C VAL A 18 -1.98 -26.98 -16.54
N LEU A 19 -1.65 -27.29 -17.79
CA LEU A 19 -0.84 -26.43 -18.65
C LEU A 19 -1.51 -25.07 -18.88
N LEU A 20 -2.81 -25.06 -19.17
CA LEU A 20 -3.61 -23.84 -19.29
C LEU A 20 -3.63 -23.02 -18.01
N LEU A 21 -3.72 -23.67 -16.85
CA LEU A 21 -3.70 -23.01 -15.55
C LEU A 21 -2.35 -22.34 -15.26
N VAL A 22 -1.25 -23.05 -15.53
CA VAL A 22 0.11 -22.49 -15.39
C VAL A 22 0.32 -21.33 -16.36
N PHE A 23 -0.17 -21.45 -17.59
CA PHE A 23 -0.10 -20.38 -18.57
C PHE A 23 -0.89 -19.13 -18.14
N GLY A 24 -2.11 -19.31 -17.63
CA GLY A 24 -2.91 -18.22 -17.09
C GLY A 24 -2.24 -17.54 -15.88
N LEU A 25 -1.63 -18.34 -14.99
CA LEU A 25 -0.90 -17.82 -13.84
C LEU A 25 0.35 -17.03 -14.26
N TYR A 26 1.04 -17.48 -15.31
CA TYR A 26 2.20 -16.79 -15.87
C TYR A 26 1.80 -15.42 -16.46
N LEU A 27 0.69 -15.36 -17.19
CA LEU A 27 0.17 -14.07 -17.69
C LEU A 27 -0.26 -13.15 -16.55
N ALA A 28 -0.91 -13.69 -15.52
CA ALA A 28 -1.27 -12.93 -14.33
C ALA A 28 -0.03 -12.33 -13.65
N TYR A 29 1.05 -13.11 -13.50
CA TYR A 29 2.31 -12.64 -12.93
C TYR A 29 2.91 -11.47 -13.73
N ILE A 30 2.92 -11.54 -15.06
CA ILE A 30 3.42 -10.46 -15.92
C ILE A 30 2.67 -9.15 -15.68
N VAL A 31 1.34 -9.20 -15.49
CA VAL A 31 0.52 -8.01 -15.22
C VAL A 31 0.67 -7.55 -13.78
N LEU A 32 0.87 -8.48 -12.83
CA LEU A 32 0.93 -8.16 -11.42
C LEU A 32 2.19 -7.37 -11.06
N ILE A 33 3.34 -7.65 -11.69
CA ILE A 33 4.61 -6.93 -11.44
C ILE A 33 4.48 -5.40 -11.63
N PRO A 34 4.10 -4.88 -12.82
CA PRO A 34 3.98 -3.44 -13.04
C PRO A 34 2.86 -2.84 -12.20
N LEU A 35 1.78 -3.58 -11.94
CA LEU A 35 0.68 -3.12 -11.10
C LEU A 35 1.13 -2.91 -9.65
N LEU A 36 1.91 -3.84 -9.10
CA LEU A 36 2.49 -3.73 -7.76
C LEU A 36 3.46 -2.54 -7.68
N GLY A 37 4.33 -2.39 -8.69
CA GLY A 37 5.25 -1.25 -8.77
C GLY A 37 4.53 0.09 -8.81
N PHE A 38 3.44 0.18 -9.57
CA PHE A 38 2.60 1.37 -9.64
C PHE A 38 1.91 1.68 -8.31
N LEU A 39 1.31 0.67 -7.68
CA LEU A 39 0.60 0.82 -6.41
C LEU A 39 1.55 1.23 -5.26
N LEU A 40 2.71 0.59 -5.18
CA LEU A 40 3.76 0.92 -4.21
C LEU A 40 4.36 2.31 -4.50
N GLY A 41 4.54 2.66 -5.77
CA GLY A 41 5.06 3.97 -6.18
C GLY A 41 4.15 5.11 -5.75
N ILE A 42 2.84 4.99 -5.98
CA ILE A 42 1.84 5.97 -5.54
C ILE A 42 1.78 6.03 -4.01
N GLY A 43 1.74 4.87 -3.34
CA GLY A 43 1.70 4.80 -1.88
C GLY A 43 2.92 5.48 -1.24
N TYR A 44 4.11 5.21 -1.78
CA TYR A 44 5.35 5.84 -1.33
C TYR A 44 5.32 7.37 -1.53
N TRP A 45 4.83 7.84 -2.69
CA TRP A 45 4.70 9.27 -2.96
C TRP A 45 3.73 9.96 -2.00
N MET A 46 2.55 9.37 -1.74
CA MET A 46 1.60 9.89 -0.75
C MET A 46 2.20 9.98 0.64
N MET A 47 2.89 8.92 1.08
CA MET A 47 3.57 8.91 2.38
C MET A 47 4.64 9.98 2.47
N LYS A 48 5.41 10.20 1.40
CA LYS A 48 6.44 11.25 1.35
C LYS A 48 5.85 12.64 1.55
N ILE A 49 4.73 12.95 0.88
CA ILE A 49 4.01 14.22 1.06
C ILE A 49 3.53 14.37 2.50
N LEU A 50 2.93 13.32 3.06
CA LEU A 50 2.42 13.32 4.43
C LEU A 50 3.55 13.59 5.45
N ILE A 51 4.69 12.93 5.28
CA ILE A 51 5.87 13.11 6.15
C ILE A 51 6.40 14.54 6.04
N TYR A 52 6.52 15.11 4.84
CA TYR A 52 6.96 16.50 4.70
C TYR A 52 5.98 17.48 5.34
N LEU A 53 4.67 17.25 5.20
CA LEU A 53 3.66 18.08 5.82
C LEU A 53 3.74 18.02 7.36
N ALA A 54 3.86 16.81 7.91
CA ALA A 54 4.00 16.60 9.34
C ALA A 54 5.28 17.21 9.89
N ALA A 55 6.42 17.01 9.22
CA ALA A 55 7.70 17.60 9.59
C ALA A 55 7.66 19.14 9.50
N GLY A 56 7.05 19.69 8.45
CA GLY A 56 6.87 21.13 8.29
C GLY A 56 6.02 21.74 9.40
N LEU A 57 4.88 21.13 9.73
CA LEU A 57 4.04 21.54 10.84
C LEU A 57 4.78 21.45 12.18
N PHE A 58 5.55 20.39 12.39
CA PHE A 58 6.34 20.21 13.61
C PHE A 58 7.40 21.31 13.75
N VAL A 59 8.16 21.59 12.70
CA VAL A 59 9.16 22.66 12.69
C VAL A 59 8.50 24.02 12.88
N PHE A 60 7.37 24.27 12.21
CA PHE A 60 6.61 25.51 12.37
C PHE A 60 6.11 25.69 13.81
N HIS A 61 5.58 24.62 14.42
CA HIS A 61 5.15 24.62 15.81
C HIS A 61 6.31 24.95 16.76
N LEU A 62 7.48 24.34 16.56
CA LEU A 62 8.68 24.62 17.34
C LEU A 62 9.15 26.07 17.17
N LEU A 63 9.17 26.57 15.94
CA LEU A 63 9.56 27.96 15.64
C LEU A 63 8.61 28.96 16.31
N LEU A 64 7.30 28.71 16.26
CA LEU A 64 6.32 29.59 16.91
C LEU A 64 6.53 29.64 18.42
N LYS A 65 6.75 28.47 19.03
CA LYS A 65 7.04 28.36 20.45
C LYS A 65 8.36 29.03 20.82
N LEU A 66 9.37 28.92 19.98
CA LEU A 66 10.70 29.51 20.23
C LEU A 66 10.70 31.04 20.06
N LEU A 67 10.08 31.55 18.99
CA LEU A 67 10.11 32.98 18.65
C LEU A 67 9.14 33.82 19.47
N PHE A 68 7.96 33.28 19.76
CA PHE A 68 6.90 34.03 20.43
C PHE A 68 6.65 33.56 21.87
N GLY A 69 7.24 32.43 22.29
CA GLY A 69 6.99 31.85 23.62
C GLY A 69 5.58 31.29 23.80
N VAL A 70 4.74 31.35 22.76
CA VAL A 70 3.33 30.96 22.81
C VAL A 70 3.18 29.51 22.35
N ASN A 71 2.45 28.69 23.10
CA ASN A 71 2.11 27.37 22.61
C ASN A 71 1.00 27.49 21.57
N PHE A 72 1.13 26.77 20.46
CA PHE A 72 0.12 26.76 19.39
C PHE A 72 -1.29 26.40 19.89
N SER A 73 -1.35 25.59 20.94
CA SER A 73 -2.59 25.24 21.64
C SER A 73 -3.22 26.42 22.38
N GLU A 74 -2.44 27.34 22.95
CA GLU A 74 -2.98 28.58 23.56
C GLU A 74 -3.51 29.55 22.48
N ILE A 75 -2.94 29.52 21.28
CA ILE A 75 -3.41 30.34 20.15
C ILE A 75 -4.77 29.83 19.63
N ILE A 76 -4.94 28.51 19.48
CA ILE A 76 -6.18 27.91 18.96
C ILE A 76 -7.28 27.82 20.02
N PHE A 77 -6.95 27.41 21.24
CA PHE A 77 -7.94 27.11 22.29
C PHE A 77 -8.05 28.21 23.37
N GLY A 78 -7.25 29.28 23.27
CA GLY A 78 -7.19 30.37 24.24
C GLY A 78 -6.31 30.02 25.45
N PRO A 79 -5.87 31.00 26.28
CA PRO A 79 -4.88 30.79 27.35
C PRO A 79 -5.25 29.76 28.43
N ASP A 80 -6.54 29.54 28.65
CA ASP A 80 -7.07 28.81 29.82
C ASP A 80 -7.52 27.38 29.49
N TRP A 81 -7.18 26.89 28.30
CA TRP A 81 -7.60 25.56 27.81
C TRP A 81 -7.06 24.39 28.64
N ARG A 82 -5.87 24.55 29.25
CA ARG A 82 -5.18 23.52 30.03
C ARG A 82 -5.87 23.21 31.37
N ASN A 83 -6.67 24.15 31.91
CA ASN A 83 -7.29 24.02 33.24
C ASN A 83 -8.74 23.47 33.18
N ARG A 84 -9.24 23.14 31.99
CA ARG A 84 -10.63 22.70 31.75
C ARG A 84 -10.81 21.19 31.63
N PHE A 85 -9.73 20.42 31.80
CA PHE A 85 -9.69 18.96 31.83
C PHE A 85 -8.83 18.52 33.02
#